data_AF-A0A1I1HH32-F1
#
_entry.id   AF-A0A1I1HH32-F1
#
_cell.length_a   1.000
_cell.length_b   1.000
_cell.length_c   1.000
_cell.angle_alpha   90.00
_cell.angle_beta   90.00
_cell.angle_gamma   90.00
#
_symmetry.space_group_name_H-M   'P 1'
#
loop_
_entity.id
_entity.type
_entity.pdbx_description
1 polymer ?
#
loop_
_entity_poly.entity_id
_entity_poly.type
_entity_poly.pdbx_seq_one_letter_code
_entity_poly.pdbx_strand_id
1 'polypeptide(L)' 'MLFCGIDLHSNNNFIVISDDTDKVVYSRRLPNNLDEICAALEPYRSELSGVVVESTYNWYWLVDSLIEAGYSLHLANTT' A
#
# COMPACT_ATOMS: atom_id res chain seq x y z
N MET A 1 -4.48 6.29 14.20
CA MET A 1 -4.90 5.52 13.01
C MET A 1 -3.70 5.39 12.08
N LEU A 2 -3.55 4.29 11.34
CA LEU A 2 -2.46 4.15 10.38
C LEU A 2 -2.98 4.25 8.94
N PHE A 3 -2.17 4.86 8.07
CA PHE A 3 -2.44 5.01 6.65
C PHE A 3 -1.28 4.41 5.86
N CYS A 4 -1.58 3.67 4.80
CA CYS A 4 -0.57 3.11 3.91
C CYS A 4 -0.60 3.82 2.56
N GLY A 5 0.56 4.24 2.07
CA GLY A 5 0.79 4.66 0.69
C GLY A 5 1.68 3.65 -0.03
N ILE A 6 1.31 3.26 -1.24
CA ILE A 6 2.10 2.40 -2.13
C ILE A 6 2.37 3.18 -3.41
N ASP A 7 3.64 3.49 -3.64
CA ASP A 7 4.12 4.07 -4.89
C ASP A 7 4.60 2.94 -5.81
N LEU A 8 3.76 2.59 -6.79
CA LEU A 8 3.94 1.43 -7.66
C LEU A 8 4.70 1.79 -8.94
N HIS A 9 5.87 1.17 -9.09
CA HIS A 9 6.70 1.23 -10.30
C HIS A 9 6.61 -0.09 -11.10
N SER A 10 7.32 -0.14 -12.24
CA SER A 10 7.25 -1.27 -13.19
C SER A 10 7.69 -2.62 -12.62
N ASN A 11 8.69 -2.67 -11.75
CA ASN A 11 9.24 -3.92 -11.20
C ASN A 11 9.34 -3.95 -9.66
N ASN A 12 8.96 -2.86 -9.00
CA ASN A 12 9.00 -2.73 -7.55
C ASN A 12 7.96 -1.70 -7.10
N ASN A 13 7.73 -1.64 -5.80
CA ASN A 13 6.93 -0.63 -5.17
C ASN A 13 7.63 -0.10 -3.92
N PHE A 14 7.24 1.09 -3.50
CA PHE A 14 7.66 1.67 -2.25
C PHE A 14 6.45 1.81 -1.33
N ILE A 15 6.49 1.15 -0.18
CA ILE A 15 5.44 1.19 0.83
C ILE A 15 5.86 2.14 1.93
N VAL A 16 4.94 3.02 2.33
CA VAL A 16 5.04 3.87 3.51
C VAL A 16 3.80 3.68 4.36
N ILE A 17 3.99 3.49 5.67
CA ILE A 17 2.92 3.53 6.65
C ILE A 17 3.21 4.67 7.62
N SER A 18 2.25 5.57 7.79
CA SER A 18 2.32 6.69 8.73
C SER A 18 1.10 6.72 9.64
N ASP A 19 1.24 7.35 10.79
CA ASP A 19 0.10 7.70 11.65
C ASP A 19 -0.58 9.01 11.20
N ASP A 20 -1.61 9.42 11.94
CA ASP A 20 -2.39 10.64 11.74
C ASP A 20 -1.63 11.94 12.08
N THR A 21 -0.39 11.83 12.56
CA THR A 21 0.52 12.95 12.81
C THR A 21 1.66 13.04 11.79
N ASP A 22 1.53 12.35 10.66
CA ASP A 22 2.52 12.20 9.59
C ASP A 22 3.84 11.53 10.02
N LYS A 23 3.84 10.83 11.16
CA LYS A 23 5.03 10.07 11.59
C LYS A 23 5.08 8.75 10.84
N VAL A 24 6.16 8.54 10.10
CA VAL A 24 6.43 7.27 9.42
C VAL A 24 6.80 6.18 10.43
N VAL A 25 6.05 5.08 10.43
CA VAL A 25 6.29 3.90 11.28
C VAL A 25 6.89 2.72 10.50
N TYR A 26 6.73 2.74 9.19
CA TYR A 26 7.33 1.77 8.28
C TYR A 26 7.59 2.41 6.91
N SER A 27 8.74 2.10 6.32
CA SER A 27 9.00 2.42 4.92
C SER A 27 9.95 1.40 4.30
N ARG A 28 9.58 0.82 3.16
CA ARG A 28 10.43 -0.17 2.47
C ARG A 28 10.12 -0.24 0.99
N ARG A 29 11.17 -0.46 0.19
CA ARG A 29 11.05 -0.88 -1.21
C ARG A 29 10.91 -2.40 -1.28
N LEU A 30 9.88 -2.88 -1.98
CA LEU A 30 9.60 -4.31 -2.18
C LEU A 30 9.48 -4.62 -3.68
N PRO A 31 9.76 -5.86 -4.10
CA PRO A 31 9.37 -6.29 -5.44
C PRO A 31 7.85 -6.23 -5.61
N ASN A 32 7.38 -6.23 -6.85
CA ASN A 32 5.95 -6.36 -7.17
C ASN A 32 5.49 -7.81 -6.97
N ASN A 33 5.50 -8.24 -5.72
CA ASN A 33 5.09 -9.55 -5.24
C ASN A 33 4.03 -9.36 -4.15
N LEU A 34 2.85 -9.92 -4.37
CA LEU A 34 1.71 -9.74 -3.47
C LEU A 34 1.98 -10.30 -2.06
N ASP A 35 2.63 -11.45 -1.96
CA ASP A 35 2.89 -12.09 -0.67
C ASP A 35 3.82 -11.23 0.20
N GLU A 36 4.86 -10.64 -0.41
CA GLU A 36 5.77 -9.71 0.29
C GLU A 36 5.07 -8.42 0.73
N ILE A 37 4.20 -7.88 -0.12
CA ILE A 37 3.41 -6.68 0.19
C ILE A 37 2.46 -7.00 1.36
N CYS A 38 1.68 -8.07 1.27
CA CYS A 38 0.77 -8.49 2.33
C CYS A 38 1.52 -8.76 3.65
N ALA A 39 2.67 -9.43 3.61
CA ALA A 39 3.49 -9.67 4.78
C ALA A 39 4.03 -8.38 5.43
N ALA A 40 4.30 -7.35 4.63
CA ALA A 40 4.69 -6.03 5.13
C ALA A 40 3.52 -5.27 5.80
N LEU A 41 2.30 -5.45 5.30
CA LEU A 41 1.10 -4.79 5.83
C LEU A 41 0.49 -5.50 7.04
N GLU A 42 0.62 -6.83 7.12
CA GLU A 42 -0.05 -7.66 8.12
C GLU A 42 0.18 -7.20 9.59
N PRO A 43 1.39 -6.79 10.02
CA PRO A 43 1.62 -6.30 11.38
C PRO A 43 0.77 -5.07 11.75
N TYR A 44 0.29 -4.32 10.75
CA TYR A 44 -0.42 -3.06 10.90
C TYR A 44 -1.92 -3.19 10.60
N ARG A 45 -2.39 -4.35 10.14
CA ARG A 45 -3.75 -4.57 9.60
C ARG A 45 -4.86 -4.05 10.51
N SER A 46 -4.76 -4.28 11.82
CA SER A 46 -5.81 -3.88 12.77
C SER A 46 -5.95 -2.37 12.98
N GLU A 47 -4.89 -1.59 12.70
CA GLU A 47 -4.86 -0.14 12.84
C GLU A 47 -4.93 0.59 11.50
N LEU A 48 -4.76 -0.15 10.41
CA LEU A 48 -4.74 0.36 9.04
C LEU A 48 -6.14 0.80 8.63
N SER A 49 -6.30 2.10 8.42
CA SER A 49 -7.58 2.70 8.03
C SER A 49 -7.83 2.60 6.52
N GLY A 50 -6.76 2.53 5.74
CA GLY A 50 -6.82 2.29 4.32
C GLY A 50 -5.44 2.25 3.67
N VAL A 51 -5.40 1.73 2.45
CA VAL A 51 -4.22 1.71 1.58
C VAL A 51 -4.51 2.54 0.34
N VAL A 52 -3.59 3.45 0.03
CA VAL A 52 -3.57 4.26 -1.18
C VAL A 52 -2.54 3.68 -2.13
N VAL A 53 -2.90 3.49 -3.39
CA VAL A 53 -1.96 3.09 -4.45
C VAL A 53 -1.82 4.25 -5.44
N GLU A 54 -0.61 4.79 -5.54
CA GLU A 54 -0.20 5.72 -6.58
C GLU A 54 0.48 4.93 -7.70
N SER A 55 0.03 5.13 -8.94
CA SER A 55 0.71 4.59 -10.11
C SER A 55 0.31 5.33 -11.38
N THR A 56 1.26 5.46 -12.29
CA THR A 56 1.01 5.98 -13.64
C THR A 56 0.65 4.88 -14.66
N TYR A 57 0.78 3.58 -14.31
CA TYR A 57 0.46 2.46 -15.20
C TYR A 57 0.33 1.11 -14.46
N ASN A 58 -0.59 0.23 -14.90
CA ASN A 58 -0.70 -1.18 -14.45
C ASN A 58 -0.93 -1.37 -12.93
N TRP A 59 -1.84 -0.61 -12.33
CA TRP A 59 -2.18 -0.72 -10.90
C TRP A 59 -3.29 -1.72 -10.58
N TYR A 60 -4.17 -2.03 -11.54
CA TYR A 60 -5.39 -2.81 -11.32
C TYR A 60 -5.13 -4.14 -10.61
N TRP A 61 -4.09 -4.87 -11.04
CA TRP A 61 -3.76 -6.17 -10.45
C TRP A 61 -3.46 -6.07 -8.95
N LEU A 62 -2.77 -5.02 -8.51
CA LEU A 62 -2.40 -4.83 -7.11
C LEU A 62 -3.61 -4.43 -6.29
N VAL A 63 -4.44 -3.55 -6.85
CA VAL A 63 -5.65 -3.08 -6.19
C VAL A 63 -6.65 -4.21 -5.99
N ASP A 64 -6.94 -4.97 -7.04
CA ASP A 64 -7.87 -6.09 -6.97
C ASP A 64 -7.36 -7.13 -5.96
N SER A 65 -6.06 -7.45 -5.99
CA SER A 65 -5.44 -8.38 -5.06
C SER A 65 -5.50 -7.93 -3.59
N LEU A 66 -5.30 -6.64 -3.31
CA LEU A 66 -5.39 -6.10 -1.95
C LEU A 66 -6.83 -6.07 -1.44
N ILE A 67 -7.80 -5.81 -2.31
CA ILE A 67 -9.23 -5.90 -1.98
C ILE A 67 -9.59 -7.36 -1.65
N GLU A 68 -9.15 -8.32 -2.47
CA GLU A 68 -9.34 -9.76 -2.21
C GLU A 68 -8.68 -10.20 -0.89
N ALA A 69 -7.53 -9.62 -0.53
CA ALA A 69 -6.86 -9.82 0.75
C ALA A 69 -7.51 -9.08 1.94
N GLY A 70 -8.62 -8.37 1.71
CA GLY A 70 -9.44 -7.73 2.73
C GLY A 70 -8.95 -6.36 3.19
N TYR A 71 -8.13 -5.66 2.40
CA TYR A 71 -7.72 -4.29 2.68
C TYR A 71 -8.72 -3.27 2.12
N SER A 72 -9.00 -2.22 2.88
CA SER A 72 -9.76 -1.06 2.40
C SER A 72 -8.89 -0.19 1.51
N LEU A 73 -9.25 -0.05 0.23
CA LEU A 73 -8.47 0.76 -0.72
C LEU A 73 -9.08 2.13 -1.02
N HIS A 74 -8.18 3.09 -1.23
CA HIS A 74 -8.48 4.39 -1.79
C HIS A 74 -7.55 4.63 -2.99
N LEU A 75 -8.12 4.84 -4.18
CA LEU A 75 -7.31 5.17 -5.36
C LEU A 75 -6.94 6.65 -5.31
N ALA A 76 -5.64 6.97 -5.38
CA ALA A 76 -5.17 8.34 -5.58
C ALA A 76 -4.74 8.48 -7.05
N ASN A 77 -5.40 9.39 -7.76
CA ASN A 77 -5.03 9.77 -9.12
C ASN A 77 -4.51 11.21 -9.11
N THR A 78 -3.32 11.43 -9.66
CA THR A 78 -2.68 12.76 -9.77
C THR A 78 -3.16 13.46 -11.06
N THR A 79 -4.35 14.06 -11.01
CA THR A 79 -4.78 15.07 -12.02
C THR A 79 -4.43 16.47 -11.57
#